data_AF-A0A9P5T2H8-F1
#
_entry.id   AF-A0A9P5T2H8-F1
#
_cell.length_a   1.000
_cell.length_b   1.000
_cell.length_c   1.000
_cell.angle_alpha   90.00
_cell.angle_beta   90.00
_cell.angle_gamma   90.00
#
_symmetry.space_group_name_H-M   'P 1'
#
loop_
_entity.id
_entity.type
_entity.pdbx_description
1 polymer ?
#
loop_
_entity_poly.entity_id
_entity_poly.type
_entity_poly.pdbx_seq_one_letter_code
_entity_poly.pdbx_strand_id
1 'polypeptide(L)'
;MHQPLWEAKDYKQALDLIPSLKELAKNPFLMTLSLEVLPRMVDPGEHLSTTHITKVGLYDQFVEHWLERGKRRLSEKELAPQSKATFENLVDEGFTRHGIYFLKKLVVAIYKEQDGKPIVEYSRLKDEDSWKSEFFSRDPEKQLLREACPLIRNGNQYRFIHRSLLEYGLALAVFDPHDWRRKATSIPLDRRGSTGSAFSFNNPEPSEESGAVNLIEVDPESPLVWRNFLSDSSILQFLEERAQQEPVFQKLLLSCIEHSKTDEKWRTAALNARTILEKIGVDVQDRTPLPQLREASKKVSTMASVISALQQGSTETEAGSFSDPILAEQSEQPQQETRDP
;
A
#
# COMPACT_ATOMS: atom_id res chain seq x y z
N MET A 1 26.20 -16.01 -16.04
CA MET A 1 26.26 -15.44 -14.67
C MET A 1 25.98 -13.95 -14.80
N HIS A 2 24.84 -13.46 -14.32
CA HIS A 2 24.56 -12.02 -14.31
C HIS A 2 25.37 -11.39 -13.17
N GLN A 3 26.21 -10.40 -13.48
CA GLN A 3 26.82 -9.57 -12.43
C GLN A 3 25.70 -8.84 -11.68
N PRO A 4 25.74 -8.82 -10.33
CA PRO A 4 24.80 -8.02 -9.57
C PRO A 4 25.01 -6.55 -9.89
N LEU A 5 23.91 -5.81 -10.07
CA LEU A 5 23.96 -4.39 -10.45
C LEU A 5 24.67 -3.55 -9.39
N TRP A 6 24.56 -3.95 -8.12
CA TRP A 6 25.16 -3.32 -6.94
C TRP A 6 25.94 -4.35 -6.12
N GLU A 7 27.06 -3.93 -5.55
CA GLU A 7 27.84 -4.68 -4.57
C GLU A 7 27.39 -4.36 -3.14
N ALA A 8 27.81 -5.19 -2.16
CA ALA A 8 27.46 -4.99 -0.75
C ALA A 8 27.83 -3.59 -0.22
N LYS A 9 28.89 -2.98 -0.76
CA LYS A 9 29.31 -1.62 -0.41
C LYS A 9 28.28 -0.57 -0.83
N ASP A 10 27.68 -0.73 -2.01
CA ASP A 10 26.68 0.20 -2.56
C ASP A 10 25.41 0.18 -1.70
N TYR A 11 24.94 -1.02 -1.32
CA TYR A 11 23.80 -1.15 -0.41
C TYR A 11 24.07 -0.55 0.98
N LYS A 12 25.27 -0.77 1.53
CA LYS A 12 25.65 -0.20 2.82
C LYS A 12 25.68 1.33 2.75
N GLN A 13 26.24 1.87 1.68
CA GLN A 13 26.27 3.32 1.44
C GLN A 13 24.86 3.90 1.29
N ALA A 14 23.95 3.23 0.57
CA ALA A 14 22.56 3.66 0.46
C ALA A 14 21.83 3.64 1.82
N LEU A 15 22.03 2.60 2.63
CA LEU A 15 21.45 2.49 3.98
C LEU A 15 21.98 3.56 4.94
N ASP A 16 23.25 3.96 4.80
CA ASP A 16 23.85 5.00 5.63
C ASP A 16 23.42 6.42 5.20
N LEU A 17 23.20 6.63 3.90
CA LEU A 17 22.88 7.95 3.33
C LEU A 17 21.39 8.27 3.25
N ILE A 18 20.50 7.27 3.30
CA ILE A 18 19.04 7.44 3.19
C ILE A 18 18.40 7.04 4.52
N PRO A 19 18.17 7.99 5.46
CA PRO A 19 17.63 7.67 6.79
C PRO A 19 16.28 6.95 6.76
N SER A 20 15.40 7.30 5.83
CA SER A 20 14.11 6.63 5.64
C SER A 20 14.29 5.15 5.27
N LEU A 21 15.25 4.85 4.39
CA LEU A 21 15.59 3.49 3.98
C LEU A 21 16.13 2.67 5.15
N LYS A 22 16.96 3.26 6.01
CA LYS A 22 17.47 2.59 7.22
C LYS A 22 16.35 2.19 8.18
N GLU A 23 15.36 3.05 8.37
CA GLU A 23 14.17 2.75 9.17
C GLU A 23 13.30 1.68 8.52
N LEU A 24 13.11 1.73 7.20
CA LEU A 24 12.38 0.73 6.42
C LEU A 24 13.03 -0.66 6.49
N ALA A 25 14.36 -0.69 6.41
CA ALA A 25 15.17 -1.90 6.40
C ALA A 25 15.20 -2.65 7.75
N LYS A 26 14.67 -2.05 8.84
CA LYS A 26 14.46 -2.75 10.12
C LYS A 26 13.43 -3.87 10.01
N ASN A 27 12.53 -3.82 9.02
CA ASN A 27 11.61 -4.91 8.72
C ASN A 27 12.28 -5.88 7.72
N PRO A 28 12.48 -7.17 8.06
CA PRO A 28 13.17 -8.13 7.19
C PRO A 28 12.56 -8.29 5.79
N PHE A 29 11.25 -8.12 5.68
CA PHE A 29 10.57 -8.14 4.39
C PHE A 29 10.91 -6.89 3.58
N LEU A 30 10.81 -5.70 4.18
CA LEU A 30 11.21 -4.44 3.54
C LEU A 30 12.70 -4.38 3.19
N MET A 31 13.57 -4.99 3.99
CA MET A 31 14.98 -5.17 3.63
C MET A 31 15.11 -5.98 2.35
N THR A 32 14.41 -7.10 2.26
CA THR A 32 14.41 -7.95 1.05
C THR A 32 13.92 -7.16 -0.17
N LEU A 33 12.82 -6.43 -0.03
CA LEU A 33 12.28 -5.53 -1.06
C LEU A 33 13.32 -4.50 -1.49
N SER A 34 13.96 -3.84 -0.52
CA SER A 34 14.95 -2.81 -0.76
C SER A 34 16.15 -3.37 -1.54
N LEU A 35 16.72 -4.50 -1.10
CA LEU A 35 17.85 -5.13 -1.79
C LEU A 35 17.52 -5.52 -3.23
N GLU A 36 16.26 -5.84 -3.51
CA GLU A 36 15.82 -6.29 -4.83
C GLU A 36 15.54 -5.14 -5.80
N VAL A 37 15.12 -3.99 -5.28
CA VAL A 37 14.54 -2.89 -6.06
C VAL A 37 15.42 -1.64 -6.07
N LEU A 38 16.20 -1.40 -5.01
CA LEU A 38 17.07 -0.22 -4.88
C LEU A 38 17.96 0.06 -6.10
N PRO A 39 18.62 -0.94 -6.72
CA PRO A 39 19.50 -0.67 -7.85
C PRO A 39 18.80 -0.09 -9.08
N ARG A 40 17.46 -0.09 -9.09
CA ARG A 40 16.62 0.46 -10.18
C ARG A 40 15.99 1.79 -9.83
N MET A 41 15.93 2.12 -8.55
CA MET A 41 15.38 3.38 -8.04
C MET A 41 16.43 4.47 -7.94
N VAL A 42 17.69 4.09 -8.06
CA VAL A 42 18.84 4.93 -7.76
C VAL A 42 19.82 4.74 -8.90
N ASP A 43 20.02 5.80 -9.69
CA ASP A 43 20.96 5.75 -10.80
C ASP A 43 22.41 5.67 -10.29
N PRO A 44 23.24 4.78 -10.85
CA PRO A 44 24.66 4.72 -10.51
C PRO A 44 25.36 6.04 -10.87
N GLY A 45 25.66 6.86 -9.86
CA GLY A 45 26.36 8.14 -10.03
C GLY A 45 25.60 9.37 -9.55
N GLU A 46 24.33 9.25 -9.16
CA GLU A 46 23.61 10.35 -8.51
C GLU A 46 23.97 10.47 -7.02
N HIS A 47 23.84 11.69 -6.48
CA HIS A 47 23.98 11.93 -5.05
C HIS A 47 22.83 11.26 -4.29
N LEU A 48 23.09 10.07 -3.75
CA LEU A 48 22.19 9.28 -2.91
C LEU A 48 21.51 10.09 -1.79
N SER A 49 22.17 11.14 -1.32
CA SER A 49 21.69 12.05 -0.27
C SER A 49 20.47 12.87 -0.68
N THR A 50 20.20 13.05 -1.98
CA THR A 50 19.02 13.78 -2.48
C THR A 50 17.85 12.86 -2.84
N THR A 51 18.06 11.54 -2.86
CA THR A 51 17.03 10.57 -3.22
C THR A 51 16.10 10.30 -2.03
N HIS A 52 14.88 10.84 -2.08
CA HIS A 52 13.86 10.56 -1.07
C HIS A 52 13.14 9.24 -1.38
N ILE A 53 13.63 8.13 -0.84
CA ILE A 53 12.94 6.84 -0.95
C ILE A 53 11.82 6.77 0.10
N THR A 54 10.58 6.67 -0.37
CA THR A 54 9.39 6.45 0.47
C THR A 54 9.04 4.98 0.55
N LYS A 55 8.28 4.60 1.58
CA LYS A 55 7.72 3.24 1.69
C LYS A 55 6.85 2.96 0.47
N VAL A 56 5.91 3.84 0.12
CA VAL A 56 5.01 3.65 -1.01
C VAL A 56 5.76 3.47 -2.34
N GLY A 57 6.84 4.23 -2.56
CA GLY A 57 7.66 4.12 -3.76
C GLY A 57 8.40 2.78 -3.87
N LEU A 58 8.90 2.22 -2.75
CA LEU A 58 9.48 0.87 -2.75
C LEU A 58 8.46 -0.20 -3.14
N TYR A 59 7.22 -0.08 -2.65
CA TYR A 59 6.18 -1.05 -3.00
C TYR A 59 5.70 -0.90 -4.45
N ASP A 60 5.58 0.33 -4.96
CA ASP A 60 5.27 0.57 -6.38
C ASP A 60 6.25 -0.18 -7.29
N GLN A 61 7.54 0.06 -7.07
CA GLN A 61 8.60 -0.55 -7.86
C GLN A 61 8.71 -2.07 -7.64
N PHE A 62 8.47 -2.54 -6.41
CA PHE A 62 8.46 -3.97 -6.12
C PHE A 62 7.33 -4.70 -6.85
N VAL A 63 6.10 -4.22 -6.76
CA VAL A 63 4.94 -4.91 -7.33
C VAL A 63 5.06 -4.97 -8.85
N GLU A 64 5.48 -3.87 -9.47
CA GLU A 64 5.77 -3.83 -10.91
C GLU A 64 6.84 -4.85 -11.30
N HIS A 65 7.97 -4.87 -10.59
CA HIS A 65 9.06 -5.81 -10.85
C HIS A 65 8.67 -7.28 -10.58
N TRP A 66 7.88 -7.54 -9.55
CA TRP A 66 7.40 -8.87 -9.22
C TRP A 66 6.52 -9.42 -10.36
N LEU A 67 5.61 -8.60 -10.86
CA LEU A 67 4.73 -8.95 -11.98
C LEU A 67 5.53 -9.14 -13.28
N GLU A 68 6.54 -8.31 -13.52
CA GLU A 68 7.44 -8.46 -14.67
C GLU A 68 8.23 -9.78 -14.61
N ARG A 69 8.70 -10.18 -13.43
CA ARG A 69 9.28 -11.52 -13.24
C ARG A 69 8.23 -12.63 -13.41
N GLY A 70 7.01 -12.42 -12.95
CA GLY A 70 5.89 -13.33 -13.18
C GLY A 70 5.63 -13.56 -14.66
N LYS A 71 5.57 -12.48 -15.44
CA LYS A 71 5.48 -12.50 -16.90
C LYS A 71 6.61 -13.31 -17.53
N ARG A 72 7.86 -13.08 -17.11
CA ARG A 72 9.02 -13.83 -17.61
C ARG A 72 8.93 -15.33 -17.31
N ARG A 73 8.62 -15.70 -16.05
CA ARG A 73 8.43 -17.11 -15.66
C ARG A 73 7.33 -17.78 -16.49
N LEU A 74 6.25 -17.07 -16.79
CA LEU A 74 5.16 -17.59 -17.62
C LEU A 74 5.58 -17.73 -19.09
N SER A 75 6.40 -16.83 -19.61
CA SER A 75 6.92 -16.91 -20.99
C SER A 75 7.89 -18.08 -21.21
N GLU A 76 8.61 -18.49 -20.16
CA GLU A 76 9.55 -19.61 -20.18
C GLU A 76 8.85 -20.97 -19.97
N LYS A 77 7.59 -20.96 -19.50
CA LYS A 77 6.82 -22.16 -19.18
C LYS A 77 6.12 -22.70 -20.43
N GLU A 78 6.05 -24.02 -20.55
CA GLU A 78 5.18 -24.66 -21.55
C GLU A 78 3.71 -24.52 -21.12
N LEU A 79 3.04 -23.50 -21.67
CA LEU A 79 1.62 -23.25 -21.47
C LEU A 79 0.78 -24.07 -22.47
N ALA A 80 -0.40 -24.51 -22.03
CA ALA A 80 -1.38 -25.10 -22.93
C ALA A 80 -1.79 -24.08 -24.03
N PRO A 81 -2.19 -24.51 -25.24
CA PRO A 81 -2.44 -23.62 -26.36
C PRO A 81 -3.41 -22.47 -26.05
N GLN A 82 -4.50 -22.76 -25.32
CA GLN A 82 -5.47 -21.75 -24.91
C GLN A 82 -4.87 -20.73 -23.94
N SER A 83 -4.14 -21.19 -22.92
CA SER A 83 -3.46 -20.31 -21.96
C SER A 83 -2.35 -19.49 -22.62
N LYS A 84 -1.68 -20.04 -23.63
CA LYS A 84 -0.66 -19.31 -24.39
C LYS A 84 -1.27 -18.15 -25.18
N ALA A 85 -2.37 -18.39 -25.90
CA ALA A 85 -3.09 -17.33 -26.60
C ALA A 85 -3.60 -16.24 -25.64
N THR A 86 -4.17 -16.63 -24.49
CA THR A 86 -4.56 -15.66 -23.45
C THR A 86 -3.37 -14.88 -22.91
N PHE A 87 -2.23 -15.53 -22.69
CA PHE A 87 -1.01 -14.88 -22.23
C PHE A 87 -0.48 -13.86 -23.24
N GLU A 88 -0.45 -14.20 -24.53
CA GLU A 88 -0.05 -13.29 -25.62
C GLU A 88 -0.94 -12.04 -25.66
N ASN A 89 -2.27 -12.21 -25.58
CA ASN A 89 -3.22 -11.09 -25.50
C ASN A 89 -2.96 -10.20 -24.27
N LEU A 90 -2.72 -10.81 -23.09
CA LEU A 90 -2.40 -10.06 -21.87
C LEU A 90 -1.09 -9.28 -22.02
N VAL A 91 -0.09 -9.83 -22.71
CA VAL A 91 1.19 -9.15 -22.98
C VAL A 91 0.97 -7.95 -23.90
N ASP A 92 0.23 -8.12 -25.00
CA ASP A 92 -0.04 -7.06 -25.98
C ASP A 92 -0.82 -5.89 -25.36
N GLU A 93 -1.74 -6.17 -24.43
CA GLU A 93 -2.49 -5.15 -23.72
C GLU A 93 -1.75 -4.55 -22.50
N GLY A 94 -0.58 -5.09 -22.15
CA GLY A 94 0.20 -4.68 -20.99
C GLY A 94 -0.04 -5.58 -19.77
N PHE A 95 0.71 -6.68 -19.71
CA PHE A 95 0.55 -7.72 -18.68
C PHE A 95 0.63 -7.19 -17.25
N THR A 96 1.63 -6.35 -16.96
CA THR A 96 1.84 -5.78 -15.61
C THR A 96 0.64 -4.94 -15.17
N ARG A 97 0.00 -4.24 -16.10
CA ARG A 97 -1.19 -3.42 -15.84
C ARG A 97 -2.39 -4.29 -15.47
N HIS A 98 -2.61 -5.37 -16.22
CA HIS A 98 -3.61 -6.37 -15.88
C HIS A 98 -3.31 -7.04 -14.53
N GLY A 99 -2.05 -7.30 -14.22
CA GLY A 99 -1.61 -7.79 -12.91
C GLY A 99 -1.90 -6.84 -11.76
N ILE A 100 -1.63 -5.54 -11.92
CA ILE A 100 -1.95 -4.50 -10.92
C ILE A 100 -3.47 -4.38 -10.75
N TYR A 101 -4.22 -4.38 -11.84
CA TYR A 101 -5.69 -4.34 -11.81
C TYR A 101 -6.28 -5.54 -11.07
N PHE A 102 -5.80 -6.75 -11.38
CA PHE A 102 -6.16 -7.98 -10.68
C PHE A 102 -5.84 -7.90 -9.19
N LEU A 103 -4.65 -7.42 -8.83
CA LEU A 103 -4.23 -7.23 -7.44
C LEU A 103 -5.17 -6.26 -6.70
N LYS A 104 -5.46 -5.09 -7.27
CA LYS A 104 -6.37 -4.09 -6.67
C LYS A 104 -7.75 -4.69 -6.42
N LYS A 105 -8.33 -5.35 -7.43
CA LYS A 105 -9.65 -6.00 -7.31
C LYS A 105 -9.66 -7.10 -6.24
N LEU A 106 -8.65 -7.97 -6.24
CA LEU A 106 -8.54 -9.06 -5.27
C LEU A 106 -8.46 -8.51 -3.84
N VAL A 107 -7.64 -7.48 -3.62
CA VAL A 107 -7.49 -6.86 -2.30
C VAL A 107 -8.81 -6.21 -1.87
N VAL A 108 -9.47 -5.45 -2.74
CA VAL A 108 -10.78 -4.85 -2.44
C VAL A 108 -11.80 -5.92 -2.04
N ALA A 109 -11.85 -7.05 -2.77
CA ALA A 109 -12.74 -8.16 -2.43
C ALA A 109 -12.40 -8.78 -1.06
N ILE A 110 -11.12 -8.98 -0.75
CA ILE A 110 -10.68 -9.49 0.57
C ILE A 110 -11.11 -8.55 1.71
N TYR A 111 -11.01 -7.23 1.52
CA TYR A 111 -11.46 -6.28 2.55
C TYR A 111 -12.98 -6.20 2.67
N LYS A 112 -13.73 -6.24 1.57
CA LYS A 112 -15.19 -6.22 1.59
C LYS A 112 -15.77 -7.49 2.22
N GLU A 113 -15.23 -8.65 1.86
CA GLU A 113 -15.85 -9.95 2.16
C GLU A 113 -15.26 -10.64 3.39
N GLN A 114 -14.04 -10.27 3.79
CA GLN A 114 -13.31 -10.92 4.90
C GLN A 114 -12.68 -9.93 5.88
N ASP A 115 -13.04 -8.64 5.80
CA ASP A 115 -12.52 -7.59 6.68
C ASP A 115 -10.98 -7.51 6.70
N GLY A 116 -10.34 -7.79 5.55
CA GLY A 116 -8.89 -7.72 5.40
C GLY A 116 -8.14 -8.92 5.99
N LYS A 117 -8.84 -10.01 6.35
CA LYS A 117 -8.18 -11.26 6.77
C LYS A 117 -7.32 -11.81 5.62
N PRO A 118 -6.03 -12.10 5.85
CA PRO A 118 -5.07 -12.29 4.75
C PRO A 118 -5.10 -13.68 4.10
N ILE A 119 -5.93 -14.61 4.60
CA ILE A 119 -5.97 -16.00 4.12
C ILE A 119 -7.32 -16.25 3.46
N VAL A 120 -7.29 -16.51 2.15
CA VAL A 120 -8.45 -16.91 1.37
C VAL A 120 -8.42 -18.42 1.15
N GLU A 121 -9.37 -19.13 1.74
CA GLU A 121 -9.60 -20.55 1.43
C GLU A 121 -10.56 -20.67 0.24
N TYR A 122 -10.15 -21.40 -0.79
CA TYR A 122 -10.95 -21.63 -1.99
C TYR A 122 -11.05 -23.12 -2.32
N SER A 123 -12.30 -23.61 -2.42
CA SER A 123 -12.63 -24.92 -2.96
C SER A 123 -13.65 -24.77 -4.08
N ARG A 124 -13.30 -25.23 -5.29
CA ARG A 124 -14.18 -25.12 -6.46
C ARG A 124 -15.61 -25.57 -6.20
N LEU A 125 -15.79 -26.71 -5.51
CA LEU A 125 -17.12 -27.29 -5.26
C LEU A 125 -17.95 -26.48 -4.25
N LYS A 126 -17.33 -25.66 -3.41
CA LYS A 126 -18.00 -24.88 -2.36
C LYS A 126 -18.14 -23.40 -2.72
N ASP A 127 -17.23 -22.89 -3.54
CA ASP A 127 -17.02 -21.48 -3.78
C ASP A 127 -17.27 -21.09 -5.25
N GLU A 128 -17.99 -21.90 -6.03
CA GLU A 128 -18.30 -21.61 -7.44
C GLU A 128 -19.14 -20.33 -7.57
N ASP A 129 -20.15 -20.18 -6.71
CA ASP A 129 -21.06 -19.03 -6.68
C ASP A 129 -20.60 -17.91 -5.73
N SER A 130 -19.40 -18.01 -5.15
CA SER A 130 -18.87 -16.97 -4.25
C SER A 130 -17.95 -16.00 -5.00
N TRP A 131 -17.71 -14.82 -4.40
CA TRP A 131 -16.76 -13.82 -4.94
C TRP A 131 -15.38 -14.40 -5.26
N LYS A 132 -14.99 -15.51 -4.60
CA LYS A 132 -13.70 -16.16 -4.79
C LYS A 132 -13.56 -16.75 -6.20
N SER A 133 -14.65 -17.16 -6.85
CA SER A 133 -14.57 -17.68 -8.22
C SER A 133 -14.13 -16.62 -9.24
N GLU A 134 -14.30 -15.32 -8.92
CA GLU A 134 -13.76 -14.22 -9.73
C GLU A 134 -12.22 -14.24 -9.77
N PHE A 135 -11.54 -14.79 -8.76
CA PHE A 135 -10.08 -14.73 -8.66
C PHE A 135 -9.39 -16.10 -8.69
N PHE A 136 -10.06 -17.13 -8.16
CA PHE A 136 -9.46 -18.45 -7.90
C PHE A 136 -9.97 -19.56 -8.83
N SER A 137 -10.85 -19.23 -9.79
CA SER A 137 -11.31 -20.17 -10.80
C SER A 137 -10.19 -20.64 -11.75
N ARG A 138 -10.52 -21.65 -12.58
CA ARG A 138 -9.65 -22.24 -13.61
C ARG A 138 -9.73 -21.52 -14.95
N ASP A 139 -10.31 -20.33 -14.96
CA ASP A 139 -10.26 -19.46 -16.12
C ASP A 139 -8.78 -19.15 -16.46
N PRO A 140 -8.34 -19.29 -17.74
CA PRO A 140 -6.96 -19.11 -18.12
C PRO A 140 -6.38 -17.75 -17.74
N GLU A 141 -7.14 -16.67 -17.91
CA GLU A 141 -6.69 -15.31 -17.63
C GLU A 141 -6.44 -15.13 -16.13
N LYS A 142 -7.45 -15.46 -15.31
CA LYS A 142 -7.36 -15.40 -13.85
C LYS A 142 -6.26 -16.29 -13.31
N GLN A 143 -6.04 -17.47 -13.90
CA GLN A 143 -4.97 -18.36 -13.51
C GLN A 143 -3.58 -17.75 -13.79
N LEU A 144 -3.36 -17.20 -14.98
CA LEU A 144 -2.09 -16.56 -15.33
C LEU A 144 -1.78 -15.36 -14.43
N LEU A 145 -2.77 -14.48 -14.21
CA LEU A 145 -2.63 -13.31 -13.35
C LEU A 145 -2.38 -13.71 -11.89
N ARG A 146 -3.08 -14.74 -11.39
CA ARG A 146 -2.86 -15.29 -10.05
C ARG A 146 -1.48 -15.92 -9.88
N GLU A 147 -0.96 -16.62 -10.90
CA GLU A 147 0.40 -17.20 -10.89
C GLU A 147 1.50 -16.12 -10.91
N ALA A 148 1.22 -14.95 -11.49
CA ALA A 148 2.14 -13.81 -11.52
C ALA A 148 2.07 -12.93 -10.26
N CYS A 149 0.92 -12.88 -9.58
CA CYS A 149 0.66 -12.08 -8.38
C CYS A 149 1.55 -12.52 -7.19
N PRO A 150 1.91 -11.65 -6.22
CA PRO A 150 2.68 -12.01 -5.02
C PRO A 150 1.86 -12.81 -3.99
N LEU A 151 1.33 -13.95 -4.42
CA LEU A 151 0.55 -14.89 -3.63
C LEU A 151 1.31 -16.20 -3.41
N ILE A 152 1.15 -16.76 -2.23
CA ILE A 152 1.59 -18.12 -1.88
C ILE A 152 0.33 -18.99 -1.80
N ARG A 153 0.42 -20.18 -2.38
CA ARG A 153 -0.60 -21.21 -2.27
C ARG A 153 -0.13 -22.34 -1.37
N ASN A 154 -0.92 -22.68 -0.36
CA ASN A 154 -0.74 -23.89 0.45
C ASN A 154 -2.03 -24.71 0.40
N GLY A 155 -2.04 -25.78 -0.41
CA GLY A 155 -3.25 -26.55 -0.69
C GLY A 155 -4.35 -25.67 -1.33
N ASN A 156 -5.42 -25.46 -0.57
CA ASN A 156 -6.59 -24.66 -0.96
C ASN A 156 -6.57 -23.23 -0.38
N GLN A 157 -5.52 -22.87 0.35
CA GLN A 157 -5.36 -21.55 0.95
C GLN A 157 -4.43 -20.69 0.11
N TYR A 158 -4.83 -19.43 -0.07
CA TYR A 158 -4.10 -18.39 -0.76
C TYR A 158 -3.84 -17.23 0.19
N ARG A 159 -2.61 -16.74 0.23
CA ARG A 159 -2.24 -15.56 1.02
C ARG A 159 -1.18 -14.74 0.31
N PHE A 160 -1.16 -13.44 0.54
CA PHE A 160 -0.03 -12.61 0.10
C PHE A 160 1.26 -13.07 0.77
N ILE A 161 2.39 -12.93 0.09
CA ILE A 161 3.71 -13.27 0.65
C ILE A 161 3.99 -12.51 1.96
N HIS A 162 3.38 -11.32 2.11
CA HIS A 162 3.42 -10.54 3.34
C HIS A 162 2.16 -9.66 3.47
N ARG A 163 1.71 -9.39 4.72
CA ARG A 163 0.51 -8.59 5.01
C ARG A 163 0.59 -7.17 4.45
N SER A 164 1.77 -6.57 4.45
CA SER A 164 1.94 -5.20 3.93
C SER A 164 1.63 -5.05 2.45
N LEU A 165 1.68 -6.13 1.64
CA LEU A 165 1.26 -6.09 0.23
C LEU A 165 -0.25 -6.05 0.07
N LEU A 166 -0.98 -6.71 0.98
CA LEU A 166 -2.43 -6.59 1.07
C LEU A 166 -2.82 -5.16 1.44
N GLU A 167 -2.14 -4.57 2.43
CA GLU A 167 -2.37 -3.18 2.86
C GLU A 167 -1.99 -2.17 1.78
N TYR A 168 -0.83 -2.36 1.13
CA TYR A 168 -0.39 -1.55 -0.02
C TYR A 168 -1.38 -1.65 -1.19
N GLY A 169 -1.84 -2.85 -1.53
CA GLY A 169 -2.79 -3.05 -2.62
C GLY A 169 -4.11 -2.32 -2.38
N LEU A 170 -4.55 -2.19 -1.12
CA LEU A 170 -5.74 -1.42 -0.78
C LEU A 170 -5.47 0.08 -0.91
N ALA A 171 -4.30 0.55 -0.46
CA ALA A 171 -3.89 1.94 -0.66
C ALA A 171 -3.80 2.30 -2.16
N LEU A 172 -3.29 1.39 -2.99
CA LEU A 172 -3.25 1.54 -4.45
C LEU A 172 -4.67 1.52 -5.07
N ALA A 173 -5.60 0.76 -4.50
CA ALA A 173 -7.01 0.80 -4.91
C ALA A 173 -7.72 2.11 -4.54
N VAL A 174 -7.29 2.79 -3.47
CA VAL A 174 -7.77 4.15 -3.14
C VAL A 174 -7.28 5.17 -4.15
N PHE A 175 -5.97 5.17 -4.44
CA PHE A 175 -5.38 6.06 -5.43
C PHE A 175 -4.19 5.41 -6.14
N ASP A 176 -4.30 5.35 -7.46
CA ASP A 176 -3.27 4.83 -8.36
C ASP A 176 -2.85 5.94 -9.33
N PRO A 177 -1.60 6.45 -9.22
CA PRO A 177 -1.12 7.51 -10.09
C PRO A 177 -1.16 7.15 -11.58
N HIS A 178 -0.95 5.87 -11.94
CA HIS A 178 -0.93 5.44 -13.33
C HIS A 178 -2.34 5.41 -13.93
N ASP A 179 -3.34 5.00 -13.15
CA ASP A 179 -4.74 5.08 -13.57
C ASP A 179 -5.18 6.53 -13.76
N TRP A 180 -4.78 7.41 -12.84
CA TRP A 180 -5.11 8.83 -12.95
C TRP A 180 -4.50 9.49 -14.19
N ARG A 181 -3.19 9.31 -14.41
CA ARG A 181 -2.49 9.88 -15.57
C ARG A 181 -3.11 9.43 -16.89
N ARG A 182 -3.59 8.18 -16.98
CA ARG A 182 -4.30 7.66 -18.16
C ARG A 182 -5.71 8.25 -18.34
N LYS A 183 -6.46 8.41 -17.25
CA LYS A 183 -7.77 9.09 -17.30
C LYS A 183 -7.61 10.55 -17.76
N ALA A 184 -6.55 11.23 -17.33
CA ALA A 184 -6.26 12.59 -17.75
C ALA A 184 -5.90 12.70 -19.24
N THR A 185 -5.17 11.73 -19.81
CA THR A 185 -4.79 11.73 -21.23
C THR A 185 -5.88 11.23 -22.18
N SER A 186 -6.96 10.64 -21.66
CA SER A 186 -8.09 10.13 -22.45
C SER A 186 -9.29 11.08 -22.52
N ILE A 187 -9.20 12.27 -21.91
CA ILE A 187 -10.18 13.34 -22.12
C ILE A 187 -10.07 13.78 -23.59
N PRO A 188 -11.11 13.62 -24.42
CA PRO A 188 -11.08 14.12 -25.79
C PRO A 188 -10.89 15.63 -25.72
N LEU A 189 -9.79 16.16 -26.29
CA LEU A 189 -9.80 17.55 -26.71
C LEU A 189 -10.95 17.66 -27.71
N ASP A 190 -12.02 18.35 -27.31
CA ASP A 190 -13.08 18.74 -28.22
C ASP A 190 -12.42 19.28 -29.49
N ARG A 191 -12.72 18.62 -30.62
CA ARG A 191 -12.38 19.06 -31.96
C ARG A 191 -13.08 20.40 -32.19
N ARG A 192 -12.48 21.47 -31.67
CA ARG A 192 -12.79 22.84 -32.06
C ARG A 192 -12.21 22.99 -33.45
N GLY A 193 -13.08 22.82 -34.44
CA GLY A 193 -12.70 23.04 -35.82
C GLY A 193 -12.08 24.42 -35.99
N SER A 194 -10.93 24.50 -36.65
CA SER A 194 -10.74 25.54 -37.64
C SER A 194 -9.56 25.23 -38.54
N THR A 195 -9.82 25.48 -39.81
CA THR A 195 -8.92 25.63 -40.94
C THR A 195 -7.78 26.60 -40.64
N GLY A 196 -6.56 26.32 -41.11
CA GLY A 196 -5.55 27.36 -41.33
C GLY A 196 -4.15 27.02 -40.84
N SER A 197 -3.28 26.83 -41.82
CA SER A 197 -1.83 26.65 -41.84
C SER A 197 -0.94 27.42 -40.82
N ALA A 198 0.25 26.81 -40.67
CA ALA A 198 1.59 27.40 -40.62
C ALA A 198 2.17 27.85 -39.26
N PHE A 199 3.19 27.09 -38.84
CA PHE A 199 4.37 27.47 -38.06
C PHE A 199 4.22 28.57 -37.00
N SER A 200 4.15 28.17 -35.74
CA SER A 200 4.64 29.00 -34.64
C SER A 200 5.24 28.13 -33.54
N PHE A 201 6.58 28.10 -33.50
CA PHE A 201 7.33 27.72 -32.31
C PHE A 201 7.11 28.81 -31.26
N ASN A 202 6.47 28.48 -30.14
CA ASN A 202 6.64 29.19 -28.87
C ASN A 202 6.25 28.25 -27.73
N ASN A 203 7.19 28.06 -26.79
CA ASN A 203 6.98 27.35 -25.53
C ASN A 203 5.80 27.95 -24.76
N PRO A 204 4.95 27.13 -24.12
CA PRO A 204 4.07 27.64 -23.08
C PRO A 204 4.79 27.56 -21.73
N GLU A 205 5.13 28.72 -21.17
CA GLU A 205 5.13 28.90 -19.72
C GLU A 205 3.74 28.57 -19.17
N PRO A 206 3.62 27.92 -18.00
CA PRO A 206 2.33 27.66 -17.38
C PRO A 206 1.81 28.96 -16.75
N SER A 207 0.87 29.59 -17.44
CA SER A 207 0.02 30.62 -16.84
C SER A 207 -1.07 29.94 -16.01
N GLU A 208 -1.02 30.17 -14.71
CA GLU A 208 -2.16 29.99 -13.81
C GLU A 208 -3.20 31.08 -14.15
N GLU A 209 -4.40 30.69 -14.56
CA GLU A 209 -5.66 31.22 -14.01
C GLU A 209 -6.92 30.66 -14.72
N SER A 210 -7.82 30.14 -13.87
CA SER A 210 -9.29 30.14 -13.97
C SER A 210 -10.01 29.51 -15.17
N GLY A 211 -10.82 28.47 -14.89
CA GLY A 211 -11.98 28.21 -15.75
C GLY A 211 -12.59 26.81 -15.85
N ALA A 212 -12.31 25.86 -14.96
CA ALA A 212 -13.21 24.73 -14.69
C ALA A 212 -12.63 23.93 -13.51
N VAL A 213 -13.33 23.88 -12.39
CA VAL A 213 -13.12 22.80 -11.43
C VAL A 213 -13.60 21.54 -12.15
N ASN A 214 -12.71 20.84 -12.85
CA ASN A 214 -12.93 19.45 -13.18
C ASN A 214 -13.01 18.74 -11.83
N LEU A 215 -14.22 18.66 -11.28
CA LEU A 215 -14.52 17.91 -10.07
C LEU A 215 -13.96 16.51 -10.31
N ILE A 216 -12.94 16.17 -9.56
CA ILE A 216 -12.39 14.82 -9.58
C ILE A 216 -13.50 13.94 -8.99
N GLU A 217 -14.30 13.33 -9.85
CA GLU A 217 -15.36 12.42 -9.41
C GLU A 217 -14.70 11.23 -8.72
N VAL A 218 -15.00 11.10 -7.43
CA VAL A 218 -14.56 9.95 -6.64
C VAL A 218 -15.55 8.83 -6.88
N ASP A 219 -15.03 7.66 -7.26
CA ASP A 219 -15.82 6.46 -7.44
C ASP A 219 -16.50 6.09 -6.11
N PRO A 220 -17.85 5.99 -6.05
CA PRO A 220 -18.57 5.56 -4.85
C PRO A 220 -18.13 4.17 -4.33
N GLU A 221 -17.59 3.32 -5.21
CA GLU A 221 -17.05 2.00 -4.83
C GLU A 221 -15.61 2.06 -4.31
N SER A 222 -14.99 3.24 -4.31
CA SER A 222 -13.64 3.45 -3.79
C SER A 222 -13.56 3.03 -2.32
N PRO A 223 -12.48 2.33 -1.90
CA PRO A 223 -12.24 2.02 -0.49
C PRO A 223 -12.23 3.25 0.40
N LEU A 224 -11.95 4.43 -0.15
CA LEU A 224 -12.01 5.69 0.57
C LEU A 224 -13.41 5.96 1.16
N VAL A 225 -14.49 5.51 0.49
CA VAL A 225 -15.89 5.78 0.86
C VAL A 225 -16.42 4.79 1.89
N TRP A 226 -16.11 3.50 1.77
CA TRP A 226 -16.72 2.47 2.62
C TRP A 226 -15.80 1.93 3.74
N ARG A 227 -14.48 2.13 3.68
CA ARG A 227 -13.54 1.67 4.72
C ARG A 227 -13.07 2.83 5.59
N ASN A 228 -13.08 2.63 6.90
CA ASN A 228 -12.45 3.55 7.84
C ASN A 228 -10.99 3.14 8.05
N PHE A 229 -10.03 4.02 7.72
CA PHE A 229 -8.60 3.72 7.83
C PHE A 229 -7.97 4.13 9.16
N LEU A 230 -8.71 4.74 10.09
CA LEU A 230 -8.15 5.27 11.34
C LEU A 230 -7.53 4.20 12.24
N SER A 231 -7.99 2.94 12.12
CA SER A 231 -7.40 1.79 12.80
C SER A 231 -6.30 1.10 12.00
N ASP A 232 -6.16 1.42 10.70
CA ASP A 232 -5.26 0.78 9.76
C ASP A 232 -4.01 1.66 9.52
N SER A 233 -3.17 1.79 10.56
CA SER A 233 -1.99 2.68 10.57
C SER A 233 -1.06 2.48 9.36
N SER A 234 -0.81 1.23 8.94
CA SER A 234 0.01 0.95 7.75
C SER A 234 -0.59 1.51 6.46
N ILE A 235 -1.92 1.45 6.30
CA ILE A 235 -2.62 1.91 5.11
C ILE A 235 -2.61 3.44 5.09
N LEU A 236 -2.88 4.07 6.24
CA LEU A 236 -2.75 5.51 6.39
C LEU A 236 -1.35 6.00 6.01
N GLN A 237 -0.29 5.34 6.47
CA GLN A 237 1.07 5.70 6.10
C GLN A 237 1.28 5.68 4.57
N PHE A 238 0.78 4.65 3.87
CA PHE A 238 0.86 4.60 2.41
C PHE A 238 0.11 5.75 1.73
N LEU A 239 -1.09 6.08 2.24
CA LEU A 239 -1.91 7.17 1.70
C LEU A 239 -1.31 8.55 2.01
N GLU A 240 -0.70 8.74 3.18
CA GLU A 240 0.02 9.96 3.57
C GLU A 240 1.19 10.22 2.63
N GLU A 241 2.09 9.24 2.47
CA GLU A 241 3.23 9.35 1.57
C GLU A 241 2.76 9.58 0.12
N ARG A 242 1.68 8.91 -0.31
CA ARG A 242 1.09 9.15 -1.64
C ARG A 242 0.57 10.57 -1.79
N ALA A 243 -0.11 11.11 -0.78
CA ALA A 243 -0.66 12.47 -0.81
C ALA A 243 0.44 13.54 -0.82
N GLN A 244 1.58 13.28 -0.18
CA GLN A 244 2.77 14.14 -0.28
C GLN A 244 3.35 14.16 -1.70
N GLN A 245 3.36 13.01 -2.38
CA GLN A 245 3.93 12.89 -3.72
C GLN A 245 3.01 13.38 -4.84
N GLU A 246 1.69 13.28 -4.67
CA GLU A 246 0.72 13.47 -5.74
C GLU A 246 -0.31 14.58 -5.38
N PRO A 247 -0.10 15.83 -5.86
CA PRO A 247 -1.01 16.95 -5.57
C PRO A 247 -2.45 16.71 -6.04
N VAL A 248 -2.62 15.91 -7.09
CA VAL A 248 -3.94 15.49 -7.57
C VAL A 248 -4.68 14.71 -6.50
N PHE A 249 -3.99 13.82 -5.77
CA PHE A 249 -4.62 13.05 -4.71
C PHE A 249 -5.09 13.98 -3.59
N GLN A 250 -4.34 15.02 -3.24
CA GLN A 250 -4.79 16.03 -2.28
C GLN A 250 -6.08 16.73 -2.74
N LYS A 251 -6.18 17.09 -4.03
CA LYS A 251 -7.41 17.67 -4.60
C LYS A 251 -8.60 16.71 -4.50
N LEU A 252 -8.37 15.42 -4.76
CA LEU A 252 -9.37 14.36 -4.60
C LEU A 252 -9.85 14.27 -3.13
N LEU A 253 -8.93 14.25 -2.18
CA LEU A 253 -9.23 14.22 -0.74
C LEU A 253 -10.05 15.45 -0.31
N LEU A 254 -9.69 16.64 -0.78
CA LEU A 254 -10.47 17.86 -0.53
C LEU A 254 -11.88 17.77 -1.12
N SER A 255 -12.05 17.17 -2.30
CA SER A 255 -13.38 16.96 -2.91
C SER A 255 -14.27 16.06 -2.05
N CYS A 256 -13.72 14.99 -1.46
CA CYS A 256 -14.47 14.14 -0.52
C CYS A 256 -15.02 14.92 0.67
N ILE A 257 -14.24 15.86 1.20
CA ILE A 257 -14.65 16.71 2.33
C ILE A 257 -15.80 17.63 1.91
N GLU A 258 -15.69 18.24 0.74
CA GLU A 258 -16.76 19.08 0.18
C GLU A 258 -18.05 18.29 -0.05
N HIS A 259 -17.99 17.09 -0.65
CA HIS A 259 -19.17 16.24 -0.86
C HIS A 259 -19.85 15.82 0.44
N SER A 260 -19.09 15.64 1.53
CA SER A 260 -19.66 15.29 2.84
C SER A 260 -20.49 16.39 3.50
N LYS A 261 -20.44 17.62 2.99
CA LYS A 261 -21.32 18.71 3.44
C LYS A 261 -22.76 18.49 2.96
N THR A 262 -22.93 17.78 1.85
CA THR A 262 -24.22 17.58 1.19
C THR A 262 -24.75 16.15 1.27
N ASP A 263 -23.86 15.15 1.38
CA ASP A 263 -24.24 13.73 1.34
C ASP A 263 -23.50 12.92 2.42
N GLU A 264 -24.27 12.28 3.31
CA GLU A 264 -23.77 11.46 4.40
C GLU A 264 -22.97 10.24 3.94
N LYS A 265 -23.16 9.75 2.70
CA LYS A 265 -22.37 8.64 2.15
C LYS A 265 -20.88 8.96 2.12
N TRP A 266 -20.52 10.23 2.02
CA TRP A 266 -19.14 10.71 2.00
C TRP A 266 -18.54 10.90 3.39
N ARG A 267 -19.28 10.62 4.46
CA ARG A 267 -18.82 10.88 5.85
C ARG A 267 -17.53 10.13 6.18
N THR A 268 -17.42 8.87 5.79
CA THR A 268 -16.21 8.06 6.00
C THR A 268 -15.05 8.56 5.13
N ALA A 269 -15.33 8.88 3.85
CA ALA A 269 -14.33 9.45 2.95
C ALA A 269 -13.77 10.77 3.45
N ALA A 270 -14.62 11.68 3.95
CA ALA A 270 -14.19 12.94 4.52
C ALA A 270 -13.39 12.77 5.80
N LEU A 271 -13.75 11.81 6.65
CA LEU A 271 -12.98 11.48 7.85
C LEU A 271 -11.57 11.01 7.50
N ASN A 272 -11.46 10.04 6.58
CA ASN A 272 -10.19 9.54 6.07
C ASN A 272 -9.36 10.68 5.44
N ALA A 273 -9.99 11.45 4.54
CA ALA A 273 -9.35 12.56 3.83
C ALA A 273 -8.78 13.60 4.79
N ARG A 274 -9.56 13.98 5.80
CA ARG A 274 -9.12 14.94 6.82
C ARG A 274 -7.92 14.42 7.59
N THR A 275 -7.97 13.16 8.06
CA THR A 275 -6.84 12.55 8.78
C THR A 275 -5.58 12.53 7.92
N ILE A 276 -5.67 12.17 6.64
CA ILE A 276 -4.52 12.15 5.72
C ILE A 276 -3.98 13.57 5.51
N LEU A 277 -4.85 14.54 5.21
CA LEU A 277 -4.46 15.94 4.96
C LEU A 277 -3.83 16.61 6.19
N GLU A 278 -4.41 16.42 7.38
CA GLU A 278 -3.87 16.96 8.64
C GLU A 278 -2.47 16.41 8.92
N LYS A 279 -2.25 15.11 8.66
CA LYS A 279 -0.93 14.48 8.87
C LYS A 279 0.15 14.96 7.91
N ILE A 280 -0.21 15.39 6.70
CA ILE A 280 0.73 16.00 5.76
C ILE A 280 0.85 17.53 5.95
N GLY A 281 0.22 18.09 7.00
CA GLY A 281 0.32 19.51 7.35
C GLY A 281 -0.57 20.44 6.54
N VAL A 282 -1.56 19.92 5.79
CA VAL A 282 -2.53 20.75 5.07
C VAL A 282 -3.63 21.18 6.04
N ASP A 283 -3.85 22.49 6.16
CA ASP A 283 -4.92 23.03 7.00
C ASP A 283 -6.30 22.81 6.36
N VAL A 284 -7.20 22.23 7.14
CA VAL A 284 -8.57 21.86 6.74
C VAL A 284 -9.61 22.56 7.63
N GLN A 285 -9.21 23.49 8.51
CA GLN A 285 -10.08 24.06 9.54
C GLN A 285 -11.32 24.79 8.98
N ASP A 286 -11.25 25.38 7.78
CA ASP A 286 -12.38 26.08 7.15
C ASP A 286 -13.33 25.17 6.33
N ARG A 287 -13.04 23.86 6.22
CA ARG A 287 -13.83 22.92 5.40
C ARG A 287 -14.65 21.96 6.27
N THR A 288 -15.38 22.52 7.24
CA THR A 288 -16.09 21.76 8.28
C THR A 288 -17.11 20.76 7.71
N PRO A 289 -16.96 19.44 7.97
CA PRO A 289 -17.99 18.45 7.69
C PRO A 289 -18.98 18.33 8.87
N LEU A 290 -20.03 17.51 8.73
CA LEU A 290 -21.15 17.38 9.69
C LEU A 290 -20.71 17.30 11.17
N PRO A 291 -21.48 17.89 12.13
CA PRO A 291 -21.08 18.10 13.53
C PRO A 291 -20.54 16.85 14.27
N GLN A 292 -21.05 15.67 13.95
CA GLN A 292 -20.70 14.39 14.59
C GLN A 292 -19.24 13.96 14.34
N LEU A 293 -18.62 14.40 13.24
CA LEU A 293 -17.21 14.09 12.92
C LEU A 293 -16.22 14.84 13.81
N ARG A 294 -16.62 16.00 14.35
CA ARG A 294 -15.77 16.83 15.22
C ARG A 294 -15.47 16.15 16.55
N GLU A 295 -16.39 15.33 17.06
CA GLU A 295 -16.16 14.55 18.28
C GLU A 295 -15.27 13.33 18.05
N ALA A 296 -15.43 12.62 16.93
CA ALA A 296 -14.59 11.48 16.60
C ALA A 296 -13.12 11.87 16.38
N SER A 297 -12.87 12.95 15.65
CA SER A 297 -11.51 13.47 15.40
C SER A 297 -10.83 13.95 16.69
N LYS A 298 -11.58 14.62 17.59
CA LYS A 298 -11.08 15.02 18.91
C LYS A 298 -10.67 13.81 19.75
N LYS A 299 -11.48 12.75 19.79
CA LYS A 299 -11.16 11.51 20.54
C LYS A 299 -9.88 10.84 20.03
N VAL A 300 -9.66 10.83 18.73
CA VAL A 300 -8.44 10.24 18.12
C VAL A 300 -7.21 11.08 18.40
N SER A 301 -7.31 12.41 18.30
CA SER A 301 -6.23 13.33 18.68
C SER A 301 -5.86 13.18 20.16
N THR A 302 -6.86 13.05 21.05
CA THR A 302 -6.61 12.80 22.47
C THR A 302 -5.94 11.44 22.71
N MET A 303 -6.35 10.38 22.02
CA MET A 303 -5.70 9.07 22.13
C MET A 303 -4.26 9.07 21.60
N ALA A 304 -3.99 9.77 20.49
CA ALA A 304 -2.63 9.91 19.97
C ALA A 304 -1.70 10.64 20.95
N SER A 305 -2.18 11.71 21.60
CA SER A 305 -1.43 12.41 22.64
C SER A 305 -1.17 11.55 23.87
N VAL A 306 -2.13 10.70 24.27
CA VAL A 306 -1.96 9.76 25.39
C VAL A 306 -0.92 8.68 25.05
N ILE A 307 -0.93 8.15 23.83
CA ILE A 307 0.04 7.14 23.38
C ILE A 307 1.46 7.74 23.33
N SER A 308 1.63 8.97 22.82
CA SER A 308 2.92 9.67 22.87
C SER A 308 3.39 9.94 24.30
N ALA A 309 2.49 10.29 25.22
CA ALA A 309 2.85 10.52 26.62
C ALA A 309 3.29 9.21 27.32
N LEU A 310 2.64 8.08 27.01
CA LEU A 310 3.01 6.77 27.54
C LEU A 310 4.36 6.28 26.99
N GLN A 311 4.70 6.62 25.75
CA GLN A 311 6.00 6.29 25.16
C GLN A 311 7.15 7.15 25.71
N GLN A 312 6.86 8.36 26.21
CA GLN A 312 7.84 9.25 26.84
C GLN A 312 7.99 9.03 28.35
N GLY A 313 7.00 8.40 29.02
CA GLY A 313 7.02 8.11 30.46
C GLY A 313 7.79 6.86 30.87
N SER A 314 8.25 6.03 29.94
CA SER A 314 8.95 4.76 30.24
C SER A 314 10.49 4.87 30.31
N THR A 315 11.08 6.07 30.31
CA THR A 315 12.54 6.26 30.41
C THR A 315 13.04 6.86 31.73
N GLU A 316 12.19 7.04 32.75
CA GLU A 316 12.63 7.60 34.03
C GLU A 316 12.02 6.88 35.24
N THR A 317 12.40 5.62 35.51
CA THR A 317 12.55 5.14 36.90
C THR A 317 13.25 3.77 36.91
N GLU A 318 14.56 3.75 37.16
CA GLU A 318 15.23 2.67 37.90
C GLU A 318 16.70 3.05 38.19
N ALA A 319 16.90 3.74 39.32
CA ALA A 319 18.19 3.81 40.00
C ALA A 319 17.90 3.80 41.51
N GLY A 320 18.06 2.64 42.16
CA GLY A 320 17.70 2.47 43.56
C GLY A 320 18.02 1.11 44.14
N SER A 321 19.31 0.77 44.14
CA SER A 321 20.03 -0.07 45.12
C SER A 321 19.20 -0.80 46.19
N PHE A 322 19.22 -2.14 46.19
CA PHE A 322 19.07 -2.94 47.40
C PHE A 322 20.04 -4.12 47.40
N SER A 323 20.85 -4.16 48.45
CA SER A 323 21.84 -5.20 48.78
C SER A 323 21.20 -6.34 49.57
N ASP A 324 21.61 -7.57 49.28
CA ASP A 324 21.37 -8.77 50.10
C ASP A 324 22.06 -8.67 51.47
N PRO A 325 21.54 -9.41 52.48
CA PRO A 325 22.40 -10.46 53.05
C PRO A 325 21.71 -11.74 53.58
N ILE A 326 22.40 -12.86 53.35
CA ILE A 326 22.82 -13.92 54.31
C ILE A 326 21.86 -15.06 54.75
N LEU A 327 22.43 -16.29 54.65
CA LEU A 327 22.09 -17.62 55.17
C LEU A 327 21.72 -17.71 56.67
N ALA A 328 20.84 -18.66 57.04
CA ALA A 328 21.18 -19.85 57.85
C ALA A 328 19.96 -20.78 58.14
N GLU A 329 20.20 -22.08 57.91
CA GLU A 329 19.78 -23.31 58.64
C GLU A 329 18.39 -23.50 59.26
N GLN A 330 17.75 -24.64 58.93
CA GLN A 330 17.43 -25.80 59.81
C GLN A 330 16.56 -26.79 59.00
N SER A 331 17.07 -27.96 58.58
CA SER A 331 17.04 -29.28 59.27
C SER A 331 15.64 -29.81 59.60
N GLU A 332 15.18 -30.82 58.85
CA GLU A 332 14.63 -32.09 59.37
C GLU A 332 14.20 -33.06 58.22
N GLN A 333 14.83 -34.23 58.23
CA GLN A 333 14.36 -35.52 57.66
C GLN A 333 13.77 -36.35 58.85
N PRO A 334 13.22 -37.58 58.71
CA PRO A 334 13.08 -38.47 57.52
C PRO A 334 11.70 -39.16 57.39
N GLN A 335 11.44 -39.88 56.29
CA GLN A 335 11.23 -41.34 56.30
C GLN A 335 10.89 -41.91 54.91
N GLN A 336 11.56 -43.01 54.58
CA GLN A 336 11.36 -43.89 53.43
C GLN A 336 10.17 -44.83 53.68
N GLU A 337 9.41 -45.18 52.64
CA GLU A 337 8.84 -46.53 52.55
C GLU A 337 8.76 -47.00 51.09
N THR A 338 9.26 -48.21 50.88
CA THR A 338 9.37 -48.95 49.63
C THR A 338 8.15 -49.87 49.44
N ARG A 339 7.70 -50.08 48.20
CA ARG A 339 7.60 -51.41 47.54
C ARG A 339 6.69 -51.42 46.30
N ASP A 340 7.23 -52.02 45.24
CA ASP A 340 6.57 -52.51 44.02
C ASP A 340 5.62 -53.71 44.31
N PRO A 341 4.97 -54.27 43.27
CA PRO A 341 5.64 -55.29 42.45
C PRO A 341 5.60 -55.07 40.94
#